data_AF-A0A9E5FI17-F1
#
_entry.id   AF-A0A9E5FI17-F1
#
_cell.length_a   1.000
_cell.length_b   1.000
_cell.length_c   1.000
_cell.angle_alpha   90.00
_cell.angle_beta   90.00
_cell.angle_gamma   90.00
#
_symmetry.space_group_name_H-M   'P 1'
#
loop_
_entity.id
_entity.type
_entity.pdbx_description
1 polymer ?
#
loop_
_entity_poly.entity_id
_entity_poly.type
_entity_poly.pdbx_seq_one_letter_code
_entity_poly.pdbx_strand_id
1 'polypeptide(L)'
;MPRLFAFTCGLILLTAAGLGLAAPALPTTQVPPLTPESGNWLVCCASYTGPEAVDMANQCAMIIRSRDHLPAYVINYGEQERKKRTAEIEQELKLNPDARMPRRTTRIPDQCAVVVGGFATIDAARTALDKVKQLAAPEIKLSEGKVNSDVVSLYVPVPGKGVEIRRETVNPFTRSFVTRNPTVPNTVPPAPKVDPFLKKLNSEESYSLLRSSKKWTLVVKDYRGATMVQPTANGAPSSGFLEKIGFAKNSDTLNA
;
A
#
# COMPACT_ATOMS: atom_id res chain seq x y z
N MET A 1 -65.75 40.80 6.72
CA MET A 1 -65.01 41.25 7.92
C MET A 1 -65.46 40.40 9.10
N PRO A 2 -64.63 40.07 10.12
CA PRO A 2 -63.19 39.78 10.15
C PRO A 2 -62.79 38.53 11.00
N ARG A 3 -61.58 37.97 10.73
CA ARG A 3 -60.57 37.41 11.68
C ARG A 3 -60.95 36.15 12.51
N LEU A 4 -60.09 35.18 12.82
CA LEU A 4 -58.68 35.23 13.22
C LEU A 4 -58.04 33.81 13.17
N PHE A 5 -56.72 33.78 13.04
CA PHE A 5 -55.78 32.65 13.06
C PHE A 5 -55.84 31.74 14.30
N ALA A 6 -55.49 30.46 14.11
CA ALA A 6 -54.76 29.67 15.10
C ALA A 6 -53.84 28.63 14.41
N PHE A 7 -52.53 28.81 14.58
CA PHE A 7 -51.47 27.85 14.30
C PHE A 7 -51.39 26.84 15.45
N THR A 8 -51.31 25.54 15.15
CA THR A 8 -50.62 24.57 16.01
C THR A 8 -49.94 23.49 15.18
N CYS A 9 -48.61 23.51 15.23
CA CYS A 9 -47.68 22.45 14.87
C CYS A 9 -47.93 21.17 15.70
N GLY A 10 -47.73 20.00 15.09
CA GLY A 10 -47.84 18.71 15.77
C GLY A 10 -47.15 17.56 15.04
N LEU A 11 -45.80 17.59 15.05
CA LEU A 11 -44.88 16.45 15.20
C LEU A 11 -45.10 15.19 14.33
N ILE A 12 -44.36 15.09 13.21
CA ILE A 12 -44.12 13.82 12.50
C ILE A 12 -42.83 13.20 13.06
N LEU A 13 -42.98 12.07 13.75
CA LEU A 13 -41.88 11.18 14.16
C LEU A 13 -41.36 10.43 12.92
N LEU A 14 -40.17 10.81 12.43
CA LEU A 14 -39.46 10.06 11.40
C LEU A 14 -38.50 9.07 12.06
N THR A 15 -38.84 7.79 11.98
CA THR A 15 -38.01 6.66 12.39
C THR A 15 -36.75 6.56 11.52
N ALA A 16 -35.58 6.78 12.13
CA ALA A 16 -34.29 6.60 11.48
C ALA A 16 -33.93 5.10 11.39
N ALA A 17 -34.23 4.48 10.25
CA ALA A 17 -33.59 3.23 9.86
C ALA A 17 -32.23 3.55 9.24
N GLY A 18 -31.16 3.04 9.87
CA GLY A 18 -29.79 3.22 9.40
C GLY A 18 -29.56 2.51 8.07
N LEU A 19 -29.54 3.29 6.99
CA LEU A 19 -28.79 2.96 5.78
C LEU A 19 -27.51 3.80 5.78
N GLY A 20 -26.37 3.12 5.66
CA GLY A 20 -25.07 3.75 5.53
C GLY A 20 -25.09 4.80 4.42
N LEU A 21 -24.73 6.03 4.79
CA LEU A 21 -24.58 7.15 3.88
C LEU A 21 -23.53 6.81 2.82
N ALA A 22 -24.02 6.47 1.62
CA ALA A 22 -23.26 6.71 0.41
C ALA A 22 -23.05 8.23 0.32
N ALA A 23 -21.79 8.67 0.31
CA ALA A 23 -21.44 10.06 0.12
C ALA A 23 -22.08 10.59 -1.18
N PRO A 24 -22.69 11.80 -1.18
CA PRO A 24 -23.34 12.33 -2.36
C PRO A 24 -22.31 12.53 -3.48
N ALA A 25 -22.57 11.93 -4.64
CA ALA A 25 -21.79 12.13 -5.85
C ALA A 25 -22.01 13.56 -6.38
N LEU A 26 -21.17 14.49 -5.96
CA LEU A 26 -21.09 15.81 -6.57
C LEU A 26 -20.46 15.69 -7.98
N PRO A 27 -21.04 16.33 -9.02
CA PRO A 27 -20.40 16.48 -10.31
C PRO A 27 -19.40 17.64 -10.19
N THR A 28 -18.26 17.39 -9.55
CA THR A 28 -17.18 18.36 -9.50
C THR A 28 -16.28 18.08 -10.70
N THR A 29 -16.13 19.07 -11.59
CA THR A 29 -15.14 19.08 -12.70
C THR A 29 -13.70 18.83 -12.22
N GLN A 30 -13.47 18.88 -10.91
CA GLN A 30 -12.21 18.63 -10.23
C GLN A 30 -12.30 17.34 -9.41
N VAL A 31 -11.24 16.53 -9.48
CA VAL A 31 -11.11 15.30 -8.70
C VAL A 31 -11.06 15.65 -7.21
N PRO A 32 -11.91 15.05 -6.35
CA PRO A 32 -11.88 15.33 -4.92
C PRO A 32 -10.50 15.04 -4.30
N PRO A 33 -10.06 15.82 -3.30
CA PRO A 33 -8.84 15.52 -2.57
C PRO A 33 -8.99 14.21 -1.79
N LEU A 34 -7.88 13.49 -1.62
CA LEU A 34 -7.85 12.28 -0.82
C LEU A 34 -8.05 12.63 0.67
N THR A 35 -9.03 12.00 1.32
CA THR A 35 -9.28 12.15 2.76
C THR A 35 -9.06 10.82 3.49
N PRO A 36 -8.94 10.84 4.84
CA PRO A 36 -8.90 9.61 5.62
C PRO A 36 -10.17 8.77 5.49
N GLU A 37 -11.31 9.42 5.21
CA GLU A 37 -12.62 8.78 5.01
C GLU A 37 -12.68 7.97 3.71
N SER A 38 -11.76 8.20 2.76
CA SER A 38 -11.64 7.43 1.51
C SER A 38 -11.13 5.99 1.71
N GLY A 39 -11.09 5.49 2.95
CA GLY A 39 -10.68 4.13 3.30
C GLY A 39 -9.21 4.03 3.72
N ASN A 40 -8.89 2.98 4.48
CA ASN A 40 -7.53 2.72 4.98
C ASN A 40 -6.61 2.17 3.88
N TRP A 41 -7.20 1.49 2.89
CA TRP A 41 -6.51 0.86 1.78
C TRP A 41 -6.95 1.48 0.46
N LEU A 42 -6.00 1.63 -0.44
CA LEU A 42 -6.18 2.21 -1.77
C LEU A 42 -5.60 1.25 -2.81
N VAL A 43 -6.11 1.31 -4.03
CA VAL A 43 -5.51 0.65 -5.19
C VAL A 43 -4.85 1.72 -6.06
N CYS A 44 -3.53 1.67 -6.20
CA CYS A 44 -2.80 2.53 -7.13
C CYS A 44 -2.99 2.00 -8.54
N CYS A 45 -3.68 2.76 -9.40
CA CYS A 45 -4.07 2.33 -10.74
C CYS A 45 -3.01 2.70 -11.78
N ALA A 46 -2.53 3.94 -11.74
CA ALA A 46 -1.56 4.47 -12.69
C ALA A 46 -0.68 5.53 -12.03
N SER A 47 0.53 5.68 -12.52
CA SER A 47 1.49 6.71 -12.07
C SER A 47 2.05 7.45 -13.27
N TYR A 48 2.04 8.77 -13.20
CA TYR A 48 2.55 9.65 -14.24
C TYR A 48 3.69 10.50 -13.69
N THR A 49 4.71 10.72 -14.53
CA THR A 49 5.88 11.55 -14.19
C THR A 49 6.14 12.53 -15.32
N GLY A 50 6.44 13.79 -14.98
CA GLY A 50 6.72 14.83 -15.97
C GLY A 50 5.88 16.09 -15.77
N PRO A 51 6.10 17.13 -16.59
CA PRO A 51 5.44 18.43 -16.43
C PRO A 51 3.91 18.34 -16.58
N GLU A 52 3.41 17.45 -17.44
CA GLU A 52 1.98 17.24 -17.65
C GLU A 52 1.38 16.16 -16.71
N ALA A 53 2.14 15.66 -15.73
CA ALA A 53 1.71 14.54 -14.89
C ALA A 53 0.42 14.82 -14.12
N VAL A 54 0.21 16.08 -13.71
CA VAL A 54 -0.97 16.52 -12.98
C VAL A 54 -2.22 16.40 -13.86
N ASP A 55 -2.15 16.92 -15.09
CA ASP A 55 -3.27 16.90 -16.04
C ASP A 55 -3.61 15.47 -16.48
N MET A 56 -2.59 14.66 -16.75
CA MET A 56 -2.77 13.25 -17.10
C MET A 56 -3.40 12.44 -15.95
N ALA A 57 -2.95 12.67 -14.72
CA ALA A 57 -3.52 12.01 -13.54
C ALA A 57 -4.99 12.44 -13.33
N ASN A 58 -5.29 13.73 -13.49
CA ASN A 58 -6.65 14.26 -13.38
C ASN A 58 -7.58 13.68 -14.46
N GLN A 59 -7.15 13.65 -15.73
CA GLN A 59 -7.91 13.03 -16.82
C GLN A 59 -8.18 11.55 -16.54
N CYS A 60 -7.15 10.80 -16.12
CA CYS A 60 -7.27 9.39 -15.80
C CYS A 60 -8.25 9.15 -14.64
N ALA A 61 -8.17 9.92 -13.55
CA ALA A 61 -9.10 9.83 -12.43
C ALA A 61 -10.54 10.18 -12.85
N MET A 62 -10.72 11.19 -13.71
CA MET A 62 -12.02 11.55 -14.27
C MET A 62 -12.62 10.41 -15.11
N ILE A 63 -11.82 9.77 -15.97
CA ILE A 63 -12.25 8.62 -16.78
C ILE A 63 -12.68 7.46 -15.88
N ILE A 64 -11.90 7.12 -14.84
CA ILE A 64 -12.26 6.04 -13.92
C ILE A 64 -13.58 6.35 -13.19
N ARG A 65 -13.81 7.61 -12.81
CA ARG A 65 -15.06 8.02 -12.14
C ARG A 65 -16.26 8.02 -13.08
N SER A 66 -16.09 8.47 -14.32
CA SER A 66 -17.20 8.60 -15.28
C SER A 66 -17.54 7.27 -15.97
N ARG A 67 -16.53 6.52 -16.40
CA ARG A 67 -16.68 5.26 -17.15
C ARG A 67 -16.88 4.06 -16.24
N ASP A 68 -16.05 3.94 -15.21
CA ASP A 68 -15.99 2.73 -14.38
C ASP A 68 -16.76 2.90 -13.06
N HIS A 69 -17.25 4.11 -12.77
CA HIS A 69 -18.00 4.47 -11.54
C HIS A 69 -17.26 4.14 -10.25
N LEU A 70 -15.91 4.14 -10.28
CA LEU A 70 -15.07 3.90 -9.12
C LEU A 70 -14.63 5.21 -8.46
N PRO A 71 -14.54 5.26 -7.12
CA PRO A 71 -14.08 6.45 -6.40
C PRO A 71 -12.56 6.62 -6.59
N ALA A 72 -12.17 7.35 -7.63
CA ALA A 72 -10.78 7.69 -7.90
C ALA A 72 -10.38 9.06 -7.30
N TYR A 73 -9.12 9.15 -6.91
CA TYR A 73 -8.44 10.31 -6.31
C TYR A 73 -7.04 10.45 -6.93
N VAL A 74 -6.45 11.64 -6.82
CA VAL A 74 -5.08 11.92 -7.29
C VAL A 74 -4.19 12.24 -6.09
N ILE A 75 -3.00 11.64 -6.05
CA ILE A 75 -1.95 11.91 -5.08
C ILE A 75 -0.78 12.57 -5.81
N ASN A 76 -0.44 13.80 -5.42
CA ASN A 76 0.73 14.50 -5.95
C ASN A 76 1.92 14.35 -5.00
N TYR A 77 2.81 13.41 -5.31
CA TYR A 77 4.03 13.17 -4.54
C TYR A 77 5.04 14.32 -4.69
N GLY A 78 5.11 14.94 -5.87
CA GLY A 78 6.02 16.06 -6.14
C GLY A 78 5.70 17.27 -5.25
N GLU A 79 4.42 17.59 -5.06
CA GLU A 79 3.99 18.67 -4.18
C GLU A 79 4.25 18.35 -2.70
N GLN A 80 3.99 17.11 -2.27
CA GLN A 80 4.26 16.66 -0.91
C GLN A 80 5.75 16.77 -0.55
N GLU A 81 6.63 16.31 -1.44
CA GLU A 81 8.08 16.36 -1.22
C GLU A 81 8.62 17.79 -1.20
N ARG A 82 8.07 18.69 -2.04
CA ARG A 82 8.40 20.12 -2.00
C ARG A 82 7.98 20.76 -0.69
N LYS A 83 6.75 20.50 -0.22
CA LYS A 83 6.25 21.01 1.07
C LYS A 83 7.12 20.52 2.23
N LYS A 84 7.45 19.23 2.24
CA LYS A 84 8.32 18.64 3.27
C LYS A 84 9.70 19.30 3.28
N ARG A 85 10.32 19.47 2.11
CA ARG A 85 11.61 20.15 2.01
C ARG A 85 11.53 21.60 2.49
N THR A 86 10.50 22.35 2.10
CA THR A 86 10.32 23.74 2.56
C THR A 86 10.15 23.79 4.09
N ALA A 87 9.38 22.87 4.67
CA ALA A 87 9.21 22.79 6.12
C ALA A 87 10.50 22.43 6.86
N GLU A 88 11.29 21.49 6.34
CA GLU A 88 12.61 21.14 6.88
C GLU A 88 13.57 22.34 6.85
N ILE A 89 13.59 23.07 5.73
CA ILE A 89 14.37 24.30 5.58
C ILE A 89 13.91 25.35 6.62
N GLU A 90 12.61 25.58 6.74
CA GLU A 90 12.06 26.54 7.70
C GLU A 90 12.39 26.16 9.15
N GLN A 91 12.31 24.86 9.48
CA GLN A 91 12.67 24.36 10.81
C GLN A 91 14.16 24.53 11.10
N GLU A 92 15.02 24.29 10.11
CA GLU A 92 16.47 24.47 10.26
C GLU A 92 16.85 25.96 10.40
N LEU A 93 16.20 26.85 9.65
CA LEU A 93 16.36 28.31 9.82
C LEU A 93 15.90 28.76 11.21
N LYS A 94 14.83 28.17 11.76
CA LYS A 94 14.37 28.46 13.13
C LYS A 94 15.37 28.00 14.18
N LEU A 95 16.05 26.88 13.96
CA LEU A 95 17.04 26.34 14.90
C LEU A 95 18.38 27.10 14.82
N ASN A 96 18.80 27.52 13.64
CA ASN A 96 20.07 28.19 13.41
C ASN A 96 19.91 29.38 12.44
N PRO A 97 19.42 30.54 12.92
CA PRO A 97 19.11 31.69 12.06
C PRO A 97 20.34 32.30 11.37
N ASP A 98 21.53 32.22 11.97
CA ASP A 98 22.76 32.81 11.44
C ASP A 98 23.57 31.87 10.53
N ALA A 99 23.16 30.59 10.39
CA ALA A 99 23.90 29.61 9.62
C ALA A 99 23.72 29.83 8.11
N ARG A 100 24.72 30.42 7.45
CA ARG A 100 24.81 30.52 5.98
C ARG A 100 25.24 29.18 5.38
N MET A 101 24.34 28.21 5.36
CA MET A 101 24.58 26.92 4.69
C MET A 101 24.26 27.01 3.19
N PRO A 102 25.21 26.72 2.28
CA PRO A 102 24.91 26.59 0.87
C PRO A 102 23.98 25.39 0.65
N ARG A 103 22.76 25.65 0.15
CA ARG A 103 21.73 24.62 -0.03
C ARG A 103 21.75 24.09 -1.45
N ARG A 104 21.86 22.78 -1.61
CA ARG A 104 21.71 22.11 -2.91
C ARG A 104 20.22 21.97 -3.23
N THR A 105 19.72 22.77 -4.15
CA THR A 105 18.36 22.64 -4.66
C THR A 105 18.28 21.48 -5.65
N THR A 106 17.81 20.31 -5.19
CA THR A 106 17.51 19.19 -6.09
C THR A 106 16.16 19.45 -6.78
N ARG A 107 16.10 19.40 -8.11
CA ARG A 107 14.82 19.47 -8.83
C ARG A 107 13.95 18.28 -8.45
N ILE A 108 12.82 18.54 -7.80
CA ILE A 108 11.80 17.52 -7.52
C ILE A 108 10.89 17.44 -8.75
N PRO A 109 10.89 16.31 -9.49
CA PRO A 109 9.98 16.14 -10.63
C PRO A 109 8.53 16.04 -10.16
N ASP A 110 7.60 16.48 -11.01
CA ASP A 110 6.18 16.24 -10.77
C ASP A 110 5.88 14.75 -10.97
N GLN A 111 5.37 14.14 -9.91
CA GLN A 111 5.02 12.73 -9.85
C GLN A 111 3.62 12.63 -9.25
N CYS A 112 2.68 12.13 -10.04
CA CYS A 112 1.29 11.98 -9.63
C CYS A 112 0.86 10.52 -9.76
N ALA A 113 0.15 10.02 -8.76
CA ALA A 113 -0.49 8.71 -8.82
C ALA A 113 -1.99 8.86 -8.78
N VAL A 114 -2.66 8.01 -9.56
CA VAL A 114 -4.11 7.86 -9.56
C VAL A 114 -4.45 6.65 -8.71
N VAL A 115 -5.28 6.86 -7.69
CA VAL A 115 -5.65 5.83 -6.72
C VAL A 115 -7.16 5.68 -6.66
N VAL A 116 -7.64 4.45 -6.47
CA VAL A 116 -9.04 4.15 -6.17
C VAL A 116 -9.17 3.83 -4.69
N GLY A 117 -10.11 4.51 -4.02
CA GLY A 117 -10.37 4.35 -2.58
C GLY A 117 -11.64 3.57 -2.28
N GLY A 118 -12.07 3.63 -1.02
CA GLY A 118 -13.29 3.00 -0.51
C GLY A 118 -13.06 1.67 0.20
N PHE A 119 -11.80 1.25 0.43
CA PHE A 119 -11.50 -0.06 1.02
C PHE A 119 -11.10 0.04 2.49
N ALA A 120 -11.89 -0.57 3.37
CA ALA A 120 -11.60 -0.66 4.80
C ALA A 120 -10.55 -1.73 5.11
N THR A 121 -10.58 -2.86 4.41
CA THR A 121 -9.68 -4.02 4.62
C THR A 121 -8.75 -4.24 3.42
N ILE A 122 -7.61 -4.88 3.67
CA ILE A 122 -6.65 -5.22 2.61
C ILE A 122 -7.25 -6.23 1.62
N ASP A 123 -8.07 -7.16 2.11
CA ASP A 123 -8.68 -8.20 1.27
C ASP A 123 -9.68 -7.60 0.29
N ALA A 124 -10.49 -6.64 0.74
CA ALA A 124 -11.39 -5.89 -0.14
C ALA A 124 -10.62 -5.14 -1.24
N ALA A 125 -9.48 -4.53 -0.89
CA ALA A 125 -8.61 -3.85 -1.85
C ALA A 125 -7.98 -4.83 -2.85
N ARG A 126 -7.63 -6.06 -2.43
CA ARG A 126 -7.12 -7.11 -3.33
C ARG A 126 -8.17 -7.62 -4.31
N THR A 127 -9.41 -7.85 -3.86
CA THR A 127 -10.49 -8.24 -4.76
C THR A 127 -10.81 -7.14 -5.78
N ALA A 128 -10.71 -5.87 -5.36
CA ALA A 128 -10.87 -4.75 -6.28
C ALA A 128 -9.69 -4.61 -7.25
N LEU A 129 -8.46 -4.91 -6.81
CA LEU A 129 -7.27 -4.88 -7.66
C LEU A 129 -7.43 -5.75 -8.92
N ASP A 130 -7.95 -6.96 -8.77
CA ASP A 130 -8.14 -7.87 -9.89
C ASP A 130 -9.12 -7.31 -10.93
N LYS A 131 -10.16 -6.60 -10.47
CA LYS A 131 -11.11 -5.88 -11.33
C LYS A 131 -10.45 -4.68 -12.00
N VAL A 132 -9.67 -3.90 -11.26
CA VAL A 132 -8.96 -2.71 -11.78
C VAL A 132 -7.99 -3.10 -12.90
N LYS A 133 -7.26 -4.22 -12.75
CA LYS A 133 -6.35 -4.73 -13.78
C LYS A 133 -7.02 -5.09 -15.10
N GLN A 134 -8.32 -5.41 -15.07
CA GLN A 134 -9.11 -5.79 -16.24
C GLN A 134 -9.80 -4.60 -16.91
N LEU A 135 -9.76 -3.40 -16.32
CA LEU A 135 -10.36 -2.20 -16.91
C LEU A 135 -9.69 -1.84 -18.24
N ALA A 136 -10.46 -1.29 -19.18
CA ALA A 136 -9.91 -0.83 -20.45
C ALA A 136 -8.92 0.32 -20.25
N ALA A 137 -7.88 0.40 -21.09
CA ALA A 137 -6.89 1.48 -21.02
C ALA A 137 -7.57 2.86 -21.11
N PRO A 138 -7.16 3.85 -20.31
CA PRO A 138 -7.71 5.19 -20.36
C PRO A 138 -7.19 5.93 -21.60
N GLU A 139 -8.05 6.65 -22.31
CA GLU A 139 -7.65 7.53 -23.41
C GLU A 139 -7.28 8.91 -22.85
N ILE A 140 -5.99 9.14 -22.62
CA ILE A 140 -5.47 10.39 -22.06
C ILE A 140 -4.88 11.24 -23.17
N LYS A 141 -5.19 12.53 -23.18
CA LYS A 141 -4.71 13.48 -24.18
C LYS A 141 -3.68 14.42 -23.56
N LEU A 142 -2.50 14.52 -24.17
CA LEU A 142 -1.51 15.54 -23.83
C LEU A 142 -2.00 16.93 -24.28
N SER A 143 -1.32 17.98 -23.80
CA SER A 143 -1.60 19.37 -24.20
C SER A 143 -1.55 19.58 -25.73
N GLU A 144 -0.70 18.83 -26.42
CA GLU A 144 -0.56 18.83 -27.88
C GLU A 144 -1.65 18.03 -28.63
N GLY A 145 -2.62 17.46 -27.91
CA GLY A 145 -3.69 16.62 -28.47
C GLY A 145 -3.26 15.20 -28.87
N LYS A 146 -1.98 14.84 -28.66
CA LYS A 146 -1.49 13.47 -28.83
C LYS A 146 -2.06 12.57 -27.73
N VAL A 147 -2.40 11.33 -28.09
CA VAL A 147 -2.81 10.32 -27.10
C VAL A 147 -1.56 9.86 -26.34
N ASN A 148 -1.59 9.96 -25.01
CA ASN A 148 -0.54 9.41 -24.18
C ASN A 148 -0.82 7.92 -23.97
N SER A 149 -0.01 7.07 -24.57
CA SER A 149 -0.09 5.63 -24.36
C SER A 149 1.29 4.99 -24.49
N ASP A 150 1.69 4.22 -23.49
CA ASP A 150 2.90 3.40 -23.60
C ASP A 150 2.70 2.32 -24.66
N VAL A 151 3.68 2.14 -25.56
CA VAL A 151 3.63 1.10 -26.61
C VAL A 151 4.77 0.12 -26.38
N VAL A 152 4.46 -1.16 -26.33
CA VAL A 152 5.45 -2.23 -26.28
C VAL A 152 5.58 -2.86 -27.65
N SER A 153 6.82 -3.07 -28.07
CA SER A 153 7.14 -3.83 -29.29
C SER A 153 7.40 -5.28 -28.90
N LEU A 154 6.50 -6.17 -29.32
CA LEU A 154 6.56 -7.61 -29.14
C LEU A 154 7.22 -8.24 -30.36
N TYR A 155 8.25 -9.05 -30.12
CA TYR A 155 8.90 -9.86 -31.15
C TYR A 155 8.21 -11.22 -31.18
N VAL A 156 7.30 -11.40 -32.14
CA VAL A 156 6.54 -12.65 -32.28
C VAL A 156 7.22 -13.52 -33.32
N PRO A 157 7.74 -14.71 -32.95
CA PRO A 157 8.26 -15.65 -33.93
C PRO A 157 7.11 -16.21 -34.77
N VAL A 158 7.15 -15.99 -36.09
CA VAL A 158 6.18 -16.52 -37.04
C VAL A 158 6.81 -17.72 -37.75
N PRO A 159 6.22 -18.93 -37.65
CA PRO A 159 6.75 -20.13 -38.28
C PRO A 159 7.00 -19.90 -39.79
N GLY A 160 8.24 -20.09 -40.24
CA GLY A 160 8.63 -19.97 -41.65
C GLY A 160 8.84 -18.54 -42.18
N LYS A 161 8.61 -17.49 -41.38
CA LYS A 161 8.78 -16.08 -41.81
C LYS A 161 9.70 -15.23 -40.92
N GLY A 162 10.31 -15.81 -39.88
CA GLY A 162 11.21 -15.11 -38.97
C GLY A 162 10.46 -14.43 -37.82
N VAL A 163 10.86 -13.21 -37.44
CA VAL A 163 10.30 -12.49 -36.30
C VAL A 163 9.49 -11.29 -36.79
N GLU A 164 8.21 -11.25 -36.43
CA GLU A 164 7.31 -10.12 -36.68
C GLU A 164 7.30 -9.18 -35.47
N ILE A 165 7.47 -7.87 -35.71
CA ILE A 165 7.40 -6.85 -34.65
C ILE A 165 5.96 -6.35 -34.57
N ARG A 166 5.25 -6.71 -33.49
CA ARG A 166 3.92 -6.18 -33.18
C ARG A 166 4.01 -5.05 -32.17
N ARG A 167 3.31 -3.95 -32.42
CA ARG A 167 3.24 -2.83 -31.49
C ARG A 167 1.87 -2.82 -30.83
N GLU A 168 1.86 -3.06 -29.53
CA GLU A 168 0.64 -3.08 -28.74
C GLU A 168 0.68 -1.99 -27.66
N THR A 169 -0.47 -1.36 -27.44
CA THR A 169 -0.64 -0.36 -26.40
C THR A 169 -0.70 -1.04 -25.03
N VAL A 170 0.12 -0.57 -24.09
CA VAL A 170 0.13 -1.07 -22.72
C VAL A 170 -0.96 -0.38 -21.93
N ASN A 171 -1.79 -1.20 -21.31
CA ASN A 171 -2.77 -0.72 -20.35
C ASN A 171 -2.09 -0.38 -19.01
N PRO A 172 -2.15 0.88 -18.53
CA PRO A 172 -1.50 1.28 -17.28
C PRO A 172 -2.03 0.53 -16.06
N PHE A 173 -3.29 0.07 -16.09
CA PHE A 173 -3.92 -0.59 -14.96
C PHE A 173 -3.38 -2.01 -14.68
N THR A 174 -2.68 -2.61 -15.65
CA THR A 174 -2.09 -3.96 -15.50
C THR A 174 -1.05 -4.02 -14.38
N ARG A 175 -0.36 -2.90 -14.11
CA ARG A 175 0.68 -2.76 -13.08
C ARG A 175 0.14 -2.19 -11.76
N SER A 176 -1.17 -2.16 -11.59
CA SER A 176 -1.78 -1.68 -10.36
C SER A 176 -1.38 -2.52 -9.14
N PHE A 177 -1.36 -1.89 -7.96
CA PHE A 177 -1.01 -2.53 -6.70
C PHE A 177 -1.77 -1.90 -5.53
N VAL A 178 -1.93 -2.65 -4.44
CA VAL A 178 -2.57 -2.18 -3.20
C VAL A 178 -1.57 -1.36 -2.38
N THR A 179 -2.00 -0.21 -1.89
CA THR A 179 -1.23 0.67 -1.02
C THR A 179 -2.08 1.14 0.18
N ARG A 180 -1.43 1.67 1.21
CA ARG A 180 -2.11 2.31 2.35
C ARG A 180 -2.49 3.75 2.00
N ASN A 181 -3.57 4.23 2.59
CA ASN A 181 -3.92 5.63 2.50
C ASN A 181 -2.90 6.49 3.28
N PRO A 182 -2.11 7.35 2.61
CA PRO A 182 -1.10 8.17 3.29
C PRO A 182 -1.71 9.23 4.22
N THR A 183 -3.01 9.54 4.09
CA THR A 183 -3.71 10.48 4.97
C THR A 183 -4.12 9.86 6.31
N VAL A 184 -4.14 8.52 6.38
CA VAL A 184 -4.39 7.80 7.63
C VAL A 184 -3.05 7.69 8.37
N PRO A 185 -2.95 8.20 9.62
CA PRO A 185 -1.73 8.07 10.40
C PRO A 185 -1.32 6.60 10.49
N ASN A 186 -0.07 6.31 10.14
CA ASN A 186 0.49 4.99 10.43
C ASN A 186 0.55 4.84 11.95
N THR A 187 -0.39 4.07 12.51
CA THR A 187 -0.27 3.57 13.87
C THR A 187 0.87 2.57 13.86
N VAL A 188 2.09 3.06 14.05
CA VAL A 188 3.24 2.19 14.31
C VAL A 188 2.86 1.39 15.54
N PRO A 189 2.70 0.06 15.44
CA PRO A 189 2.40 -0.74 16.61
C PRO A 189 3.49 -0.43 17.64
N PRO A 190 3.12 -0.25 18.93
CA PRO A 190 4.09 0.06 19.96
C PRO A 190 5.22 -0.97 19.89
N ALA A 191 6.46 -0.49 19.97
CA ALA A 191 7.62 -1.37 19.89
C ALA A 191 7.42 -2.55 20.86
N PRO A 192 7.62 -3.80 20.40
CA PRO A 192 7.42 -4.96 21.26
C PRO A 192 8.25 -4.78 22.52
N LYS A 193 7.62 -4.93 23.69
CA LYS A 193 8.32 -4.85 24.97
C LYS A 193 9.40 -5.93 24.98
N VAL A 194 10.65 -5.52 25.21
CA VAL A 194 11.78 -6.46 25.31
C VAL A 194 11.47 -7.47 26.41
N ASP A 195 11.58 -8.76 26.08
CA ASP A 195 11.32 -9.86 27.00
C ASP A 195 12.18 -9.73 28.28
N PRO A 196 11.57 -9.69 29.48
CA PRO A 196 12.30 -9.65 30.75
C PRO A 196 13.28 -10.82 30.93
N PHE A 197 12.96 -11.99 30.40
CA PHE A 197 13.83 -13.17 30.49
C PHE A 197 15.13 -12.98 29.68
N LEU A 198 15.03 -12.46 28.46
CA LEU A 198 16.21 -12.16 27.63
C LEU A 198 17.08 -11.06 28.23
N LYS A 199 16.49 -10.07 28.91
CA LYS A 199 17.26 -9.07 29.68
C LYS A 199 18.05 -9.71 30.82
N LYS A 200 17.46 -10.67 31.53
CA LYS A 200 18.12 -11.40 32.60
C LYS A 200 19.27 -12.26 32.07
N LEU A 201 19.05 -12.96 30.95
CA LEU A 201 20.08 -13.84 30.37
C LEU A 201 21.29 -13.07 29.82
N ASN A 202 21.08 -11.83 29.36
CA ASN A 202 22.13 -10.96 28.81
C ASN A 202 22.58 -9.87 29.79
N SER A 203 22.21 -9.95 31.09
CA SER A 203 22.50 -8.87 32.05
C SER A 203 23.97 -8.77 32.42
N GLU A 204 24.69 -9.89 32.42
CA GLU A 204 26.10 -9.95 32.80
C GLU A 204 27.05 -9.71 31.61
N GLU A 205 26.52 -9.66 30.39
CA GLU A 205 27.32 -9.50 29.18
C GLU A 205 27.67 -8.04 28.88
N SER A 206 28.97 -7.75 28.92
CA SER A 206 29.53 -6.41 28.68
C SER A 206 29.23 -5.89 27.27
N TYR A 207 29.17 -6.79 26.28
CA TYR A 207 28.93 -6.47 24.88
C TYR A 207 27.50 -6.79 24.42
N SER A 208 26.54 -6.74 25.35
CA SER A 208 25.13 -6.96 25.02
C SER A 208 24.58 -5.86 24.10
N LEU A 209 24.00 -6.27 22.97
CA LEU A 209 23.31 -5.37 22.04
C LEU A 209 22.12 -4.64 22.69
N LEU A 210 21.56 -5.20 23.78
CA LEU A 210 20.48 -4.59 24.56
C LEU A 210 20.93 -3.31 25.29
N ARG A 211 22.24 -3.07 25.46
CA ARG A 211 22.82 -1.87 26.07
C ARG A 211 23.22 -0.79 25.05
N SER A 212 23.03 -1.05 23.76
CA SER A 212 23.45 -0.11 22.71
C SER A 212 22.51 1.11 22.65
N SER A 213 23.08 2.31 22.77
CA SER A 213 22.31 3.57 22.85
C SER A 213 21.89 4.14 21.49
N LYS A 214 22.52 3.68 20.41
CA LYS A 214 22.24 4.09 19.03
C LYS A 214 21.39 3.04 18.32
N LYS A 215 20.81 3.40 17.18
CA LYS A 215 20.14 2.43 16.30
C LYS A 215 21.20 1.62 15.56
N TRP A 216 21.15 0.29 15.66
CA TRP A 216 22.06 -0.63 14.96
C TRP A 216 21.27 -1.63 14.11
N THR A 217 21.86 -2.09 13.02
CA THR A 217 21.33 -3.18 12.19
C THR A 217 22.07 -4.46 12.53
N LEU A 218 21.37 -5.46 13.07
CA LEU A 218 21.94 -6.77 13.38
C LEU A 218 21.79 -7.70 12.17
N VAL A 219 22.90 -8.27 11.70
CA VAL A 219 22.90 -9.33 10.68
C VAL A 219 23.13 -10.66 11.39
N VAL A 220 22.12 -11.53 11.40
CA VAL A 220 22.20 -12.86 12.02
C VAL A 220 22.42 -13.89 10.93
N LYS A 221 23.47 -14.71 11.06
CA LYS A 221 23.72 -15.86 10.21
C LYS A 221 23.42 -17.14 10.98
N ASP A 222 22.33 -17.80 10.61
CA ASP A 222 21.94 -19.09 11.17
C ASP A 222 22.69 -20.22 10.43
N TYR A 223 23.25 -21.15 11.18
CA TYR A 223 23.92 -22.35 10.67
C TYR A 223 23.20 -23.56 11.23
N ARG A 224 22.50 -24.29 10.36
CA ARG A 224 21.82 -25.53 10.74
C ARG A 224 22.71 -26.71 10.38
N GLY A 225 23.23 -27.40 11.39
CA GLY A 225 23.87 -28.70 11.21
C GLY A 225 22.82 -29.79 10.95
N ALA A 226 23.11 -30.73 10.06
CA ALA A 226 22.30 -31.93 9.91
C ALA A 226 22.58 -32.84 11.11
N THR A 227 21.69 -32.84 12.11
CA THR A 227 21.72 -33.85 13.18
C THR A 227 21.04 -35.11 12.66
N MET A 228 21.83 -36.14 12.40
CA MET A 228 21.32 -37.47 12.09
C MET A 228 21.11 -38.19 13.43
N VAL A 229 19.86 -38.32 13.86
CA VAL A 229 19.54 -39.18 15.01
C VAL A 229 19.79 -40.62 14.57
N GLN A 230 20.92 -41.17 14.99
CA GLN A 230 21.27 -42.54 14.67
C GLN A 230 20.47 -43.46 15.60
N PRO A 231 19.57 -44.33 15.09
CA PRO A 231 18.92 -45.33 15.93
C PRO A 231 20.03 -46.23 16.48
N THR A 232 20.07 -46.42 17.79
CA THR A 232 21.03 -47.32 18.43
C THR A 232 20.87 -48.73 17.83
N ALA A 233 21.99 -49.31 17.44
CA ALA A 233 22.10 -50.59 16.72
C ALA A 233 21.80 -51.82 17.60
N ASN A 234 20.76 -51.75 18.44
CA ASN A 234 20.13 -52.88 19.11
C ASN A 234 18.68 -53.12 18.68
N GLY A 235 18.20 -52.43 17.62
CA GLY A 235 16.92 -52.70 16.97
C GLY A 235 17.13 -53.18 15.54
N ALA A 236 17.31 -54.49 15.34
CA ALA A 236 17.25 -55.11 14.01
C ALA A 236 15.90 -54.81 13.31
N PRO A 237 15.85 -54.76 11.97
CA PRO A 237 14.73 -54.19 11.23
C PRO A 237 13.54 -55.15 11.25
N SER A 238 12.59 -54.91 12.15
CA SER A 238 11.30 -55.60 12.11
C SER A 238 10.29 -54.75 11.34
N SER A 239 10.25 -55.01 10.04
CA SER A 239 9.07 -54.80 9.22
C SER A 239 7.89 -55.54 9.85
N GLY A 240 6.96 -54.84 10.49
CA GLY A 240 5.83 -55.53 11.10
C GLY A 240 4.77 -54.63 11.68
N PHE A 241 3.79 -54.29 10.85
CA PHE A 241 2.33 -54.16 11.10
C PHE A 241 1.77 -53.41 12.33
N LEU A 242 2.41 -53.42 13.50
CA LEU A 242 1.93 -52.82 14.75
C LEU A 242 2.08 -51.29 14.84
N GLU A 243 2.94 -50.67 14.03
CA GLU A 243 3.11 -49.21 14.02
C GLU A 243 1.94 -48.47 13.33
N LYS A 244 1.11 -49.17 12.55
CA LYS A 244 -0.14 -48.62 11.98
C LYS A 244 -1.29 -48.58 12.98
N ILE A 245 -1.13 -49.10 14.20
CA ILE A 245 -2.16 -49.10 15.24
C ILE A 245 -1.65 -48.33 16.46
N GLY A 246 -1.37 -47.04 16.27
CA GLY A 246 -1.65 -45.96 17.24
C GLY A 246 -1.01 -45.97 18.63
N PHE A 247 -0.05 -46.82 18.96
CA PHE A 247 0.52 -46.88 20.31
C PHE A 247 2.02 -47.17 20.34
N ALA A 248 2.86 -46.13 20.25
CA ALA A 248 4.21 -46.18 20.82
C ALA A 248 4.67 -44.77 21.23
N LYS A 249 4.57 -44.48 22.52
CA LYS A 249 5.32 -43.41 23.19
C LYS A 249 6.74 -43.94 23.41
N ASN A 250 7.76 -43.27 22.88
CA ASN A 250 9.12 -43.42 23.40
C ASN A 250 9.74 -42.04 23.64
N SER A 251 10.23 -41.88 24.86
CA SER A 251 10.91 -40.71 25.40
C SER A 251 12.35 -40.66 24.87
N ASP A 252 12.68 -39.60 24.14
CA ASP A 252 14.05 -39.31 23.77
C ASP A 252 14.77 -38.60 24.92
N THR A 253 15.72 -39.29 25.57
CA THR A 253 16.72 -38.66 26.43
C THR A 253 18.06 -38.61 25.70
N LEU A 254 18.60 -37.41 25.56
CA LEU A 254 19.96 -37.16 25.07
C LEU A 254 20.96 -37.43 26.20
N ASN A 255 21.90 -38.37 25.99
CA ASN A 255 23.09 -38.47 26.83
C ASN A 255 24.21 -37.61 26.23
N ALA A 256 24.95 -36.97 27.14
CA ALA A 256 26.00 -35.98 26.92
C ALA A 256 27.21 -36.49 26.12
#